data_AF-A0A973YIC5-F1
#
_entry.id   AF-A0A973YIC5-F1
#
_cell.length_a   1.000
_cell.length_b   1.000
_cell.length_c   1.000
_cell.angle_alpha   90.00
_cell.angle_beta   90.00
_cell.angle_gamma   90.00
#
_symmetry.space_group_name_H-M   'P 1'
#
loop_
_entity.id
_entity.type
_entity.pdbx_description
1 polymer ?
#
loop_
_entity_poly.entity_id
_entity_poly.type
_entity_poly.pdbx_seq_one_letter_code
_entity_poly.pdbx_strand_id
1 'polypeptide(L)'
;ALSPLSVPSDGPAEPPGEPAGLSRRQRRNRQKQRRRQQEPAAGSGGECGSGPGPPEPPVPPEPPGLPQAAPEPRSGRSAALRARMEERLLGARFRYLNQQLYTGSSRDAARLFRADPAAFHLYHRGFEQQVRRWPERPVARIVRYLRRRPASLVVADFGCGDCTLATSVKNHVHCFDLVPLTPRVTVCDMAEV
;
A
#
# COMPACT_ATOMS: atom_id res chain seq x y z
N ALA A 1 16.04 -33.26 52.38
CA ALA A 1 16.76 -31.98 52.34
C ALA A 1 15.99 -31.06 51.38
N LEU A 2 15.26 -30.09 51.93
CA LEU A 2 14.40 -29.16 51.21
C LEU A 2 15.17 -27.86 50.97
N SER A 3 15.31 -27.44 49.71
CA SER A 3 15.90 -26.15 49.34
C SER A 3 14.85 -25.03 49.45
N PRO A 4 15.17 -23.85 50.02
CA PRO A 4 14.22 -22.76 50.15
C PRO A 4 14.07 -21.93 48.87
N LEU A 5 12.82 -21.54 48.60
CA LEU A 5 12.40 -20.59 47.57
C LEU A 5 12.94 -19.18 47.89
N SER A 6 13.60 -18.55 46.91
CA SER A 6 14.03 -17.14 47.00
C SER A 6 12.93 -16.22 46.46
N VAL A 7 12.54 -15.25 47.29
CA VAL A 7 11.62 -14.15 46.96
C VAL A 7 12.42 -13.01 46.31
N PRO A 8 11.97 -12.36 45.22
CA PRO A 8 12.59 -11.14 44.74
C PRO A 8 12.15 -9.93 45.57
N SER A 9 13.13 -9.10 45.94
CA SER A 9 12.97 -7.84 46.68
C SER A 9 12.48 -6.72 45.75
N ASP A 10 11.42 -6.01 46.14
CA ASP A 10 10.95 -4.77 45.51
C ASP A 10 12.00 -3.66 45.69
N GLY A 11 12.47 -3.09 44.58
CA GLY A 11 13.25 -1.85 44.55
C GLY A 11 12.34 -0.63 44.37
N PRO A 12 12.74 0.57 44.83
CA PRO A 12 11.86 1.74 44.84
C PRO A 12 11.62 2.30 43.43
N ALA A 13 10.38 2.73 43.19
CA ALA A 13 9.91 3.34 41.95
C ALA A 13 10.50 4.75 41.73
N GLU A 14 10.96 5.04 40.50
CA GLU A 14 11.37 6.38 40.07
C GLU A 14 10.18 7.35 39.95
N PRO A 15 10.36 8.66 40.22
CA PRO A 15 9.30 9.65 40.12
C PRO A 15 9.00 10.03 38.65
N PRO A 16 7.75 10.44 38.33
CA PRO A 16 7.36 10.79 36.97
C PRO A 16 7.99 12.11 36.51
N GLY A 17 8.71 12.08 35.40
CA GLY A 17 9.32 13.24 34.76
C GLY A 17 8.29 14.23 34.20
N GLU A 18 8.62 15.53 34.30
CA GLU A 18 7.82 16.67 33.83
C GLU A 18 7.48 16.61 32.32
N PRO A 19 6.31 17.16 31.89
CA PRO A 19 5.90 17.08 30.50
C PRO A 19 6.75 17.98 29.59
N ALA A 20 7.53 17.36 28.70
CA ALA A 20 8.30 18.03 27.67
C ALA A 20 7.40 18.93 26.78
N GLY A 21 7.76 20.21 26.66
CA GLY A 21 7.04 21.18 25.84
C GLY A 21 6.94 20.79 24.36
N LEU A 22 5.85 21.22 23.71
CA LEU A 22 5.56 20.89 22.32
C LEU A 22 6.70 21.25 21.36
N SER A 23 7.11 20.27 20.54
CA SER A 23 8.12 20.44 19.50
C SER A 23 7.71 21.49 18.45
N ARG A 24 8.71 22.08 17.76
CA ARG A 24 8.48 23.08 16.70
C ARG A 24 7.49 22.59 15.63
N ARG A 25 7.51 21.29 15.31
CA ARG A 25 6.61 20.67 14.33
C ARG A 25 5.16 20.59 14.82
N GLN A 26 4.95 20.27 16.10
CA GLN A 26 3.62 20.24 16.73
C GLN A 26 3.01 21.64 16.81
N ARG A 27 3.81 22.67 17.14
CA ARG A 27 3.35 24.08 17.16
C ARG A 27 2.88 24.54 15.79
N ARG A 28 3.62 24.20 14.72
CA ARG A 28 3.26 24.55 13.34
C ARG A 28 1.96 23.89 12.89
N ASN A 29 1.74 22.62 13.25
CA ASN A 29 0.51 21.91 12.92
C ASN A 29 -0.71 22.50 13.64
N ARG A 30 -0.57 22.87 14.91
CA ARG A 30 -1.63 23.51 15.70
C ARG A 30 -2.02 24.88 15.13
N GLN A 31 -1.04 25.67 14.68
CA GLN A 31 -1.29 26.97 14.05
C GLN A 31 -2.00 26.83 12.69
N LYS A 32 -1.66 25.79 11.91
CA LYS A 32 -2.33 25.48 10.63
C LYS A 32 -3.78 25.02 10.81
N GLN A 33 -4.07 24.26 11.87
CA GLN A 33 -5.44 23.87 12.22
C GLN A 33 -6.28 25.06 12.69
N ARG A 34 -5.73 25.97 13.50
CA ARG A 34 -6.45 27.20 13.92
C ARG A 34 -6.80 28.11 12.74
N ARG A 35 -5.90 28.26 11.75
CA ARG A 35 -6.19 29.02 10.52
C ARG A 35 -7.33 28.41 9.71
N ARG A 36 -7.40 27.08 9.59
CA ARG A 36 -8.49 26.38 8.88
C ARG A 36 -9.86 26.51 9.56
N GLN A 37 -9.89 26.75 10.86
CA GLN A 37 -11.14 26.95 11.61
C GLN A 37 -11.61 28.42 11.60
N GLN A 38 -10.77 29.34 11.11
CA GLN A 38 -11.05 30.78 11.05
C GLN A 38 -11.37 31.29 9.64
N GLU A 39 -11.31 30.43 8.61
CA GLU A 39 -11.78 30.80 7.28
C GLU A 39 -13.31 30.61 7.20
N PRO A 40 -14.10 31.64 6.86
CA PRO A 40 -15.54 31.48 6.65
C PRO A 40 -15.79 30.72 5.35
N ALA A 41 -16.73 29.77 5.41
CA ALA A 41 -17.24 29.08 4.22
C ALA A 41 -18.06 30.06 3.37
N ALA A 42 -17.48 30.60 2.29
CA ALA A 42 -18.24 31.35 1.30
C ALA A 42 -19.05 30.37 0.43
N GLY A 43 -20.37 30.49 0.55
CA GLY A 43 -21.36 29.65 -0.08
C GLY A 43 -21.66 29.99 -1.54
N SER A 44 -22.57 29.17 -2.06
CA SER A 44 -23.25 29.20 -3.36
C SER A 44 -23.82 30.55 -3.80
N GLY A 45 -23.81 30.80 -5.10
CA GLY A 45 -24.68 31.79 -5.77
C GLY A 45 -24.39 31.83 -7.26
N GLY A 46 -25.39 31.51 -8.07
CA GLY A 46 -25.32 31.53 -9.54
C GLY A 46 -25.76 32.85 -10.17
N GLU A 47 -25.68 32.80 -11.50
CA GLU A 47 -26.40 33.57 -12.53
C GLU A 47 -25.78 34.81 -13.19
N CYS A 48 -26.13 34.85 -14.49
CA CYS A 48 -25.81 35.78 -15.55
C CYS A 48 -26.35 37.19 -15.29
N GLY A 49 -25.66 38.17 -15.87
CA GLY A 49 -26.22 39.51 -16.11
C GLY A 49 -25.36 40.26 -17.13
N SER A 50 -25.86 40.36 -18.35
CA SER A 50 -25.31 41.17 -19.44
C SER A 50 -25.77 42.62 -19.31
N GLY A 51 -24.85 43.57 -19.51
CA GLY A 51 -25.15 45.00 -19.66
C GLY A 51 -24.01 45.70 -20.41
N PRO A 52 -24.29 46.62 -21.35
CA PRO A 52 -23.28 47.17 -22.25
C PRO A 52 -22.53 48.34 -21.59
N GLY A 53 -21.19 48.29 -21.62
CA GLY A 53 -20.32 49.39 -21.19
C GLY A 53 -19.93 50.33 -22.36
N PRO A 54 -19.62 51.62 -22.10
CA PRO A 54 -19.27 52.61 -23.13
C PRO A 54 -17.88 52.36 -23.78
N PRO A 55 -17.57 53.00 -24.93
CA PRO A 55 -16.41 52.67 -25.75
C PRO A 55 -15.06 53.09 -25.13
N GLU A 56 -14.06 52.24 -25.34
CA GLU A 56 -12.70 52.32 -24.80
C GLU A 56 -11.81 53.32 -25.58
N PRO A 57 -10.95 54.14 -24.94
CA PRO A 57 -9.98 55.01 -25.64
C PRO A 57 -8.73 54.24 -26.12
N PRO A 58 -7.98 54.77 -27.11
CA PRO A 58 -6.96 54.01 -27.84
C PRO A 58 -5.67 53.79 -27.03
N VAL A 59 -5.14 52.57 -27.10
CA VAL A 59 -3.94 52.10 -26.38
C VAL A 59 -2.65 52.55 -27.09
N PRO A 60 -1.65 53.15 -26.42
CA PRO A 60 -0.33 53.42 -26.99
C PRO A 60 0.55 52.16 -27.03
N PRO A 61 1.55 52.08 -27.95
CA PRO A 61 2.30 50.84 -28.18
C PRO A 61 3.26 50.48 -27.03
N GLU A 62 3.22 49.23 -26.58
CA GLU A 62 4.11 48.67 -25.55
C GLU A 62 5.56 48.44 -26.05
N PRO A 63 6.58 48.64 -25.20
CA PRO A 63 7.96 48.25 -25.49
C PRO A 63 8.19 46.74 -25.31
N PRO A 64 9.19 46.13 -26.00
CA PRO A 64 9.38 44.68 -26.02
C PRO A 64 9.88 44.15 -24.66
N GLY A 65 9.00 43.43 -23.96
CA GLY A 65 9.28 42.70 -22.72
C GLY A 65 9.62 41.23 -22.95
N LEU A 66 10.53 40.71 -22.12
CA LEU A 66 11.12 39.37 -22.05
C LEU A 66 10.14 38.19 -22.28
N PRO A 67 10.63 37.03 -22.77
CA PRO A 67 9.78 35.88 -23.06
C PRO A 67 9.06 35.36 -21.81
N GLN A 68 7.72 35.42 -21.82
CA GLN A 68 6.87 34.77 -20.83
C GLN A 68 6.98 33.25 -20.99
N ALA A 69 7.37 32.57 -19.91
CA ALA A 69 7.37 31.11 -19.87
C ALA A 69 5.95 30.57 -20.09
N ALA A 70 5.82 29.68 -21.07
CA ALA A 70 4.55 29.08 -21.45
C ALA A 70 3.89 28.35 -20.25
N PRO A 71 2.55 28.40 -20.13
CA PRO A 71 1.85 27.67 -19.08
C PRO A 71 1.94 26.16 -19.32
N GLU A 72 2.60 25.44 -18.42
CA GLU A 72 2.67 23.97 -18.40
C GLU A 72 1.30 23.32 -18.63
N PRO A 73 1.18 22.36 -19.58
CA PRO A 73 -0.09 21.88 -20.08
C PRO A 73 -0.94 21.26 -18.96
N ARG A 74 -2.12 21.82 -18.72
CA ARG A 74 -3.11 21.38 -17.71
C ARG A 74 -3.46 19.88 -17.82
N SER A 75 -3.29 19.30 -19.01
CA SER A 75 -3.49 17.86 -19.29
C SER A 75 -2.63 16.95 -18.40
N GLY A 76 -1.33 17.25 -18.23
CA GLY A 76 -0.40 16.40 -17.47
C GLY A 76 -0.71 16.33 -15.98
N ARG A 77 -1.19 17.45 -15.39
CA ARG A 77 -1.60 17.49 -13.99
C ARG A 77 -2.84 16.61 -13.73
N SER A 78 -3.79 16.60 -14.66
CA SER A 78 -5.00 15.77 -14.54
C SER A 78 -4.69 14.27 -14.68
N ALA A 79 -3.78 13.90 -15.58
CA ALA A 79 -3.33 12.52 -15.74
C ALA A 79 -2.57 12.03 -14.48
N ALA A 80 -1.67 12.85 -13.94
CA ALA A 80 -0.97 12.53 -12.70
C ALA A 80 -1.91 12.35 -11.50
N LEU A 81 -2.98 13.15 -11.41
CA LEU A 81 -4.00 12.98 -10.38
C LEU A 81 -4.78 11.68 -10.55
N ARG A 82 -5.21 11.34 -11.77
CA ARG A 82 -5.88 10.07 -12.09
C ARG A 82 -5.03 8.87 -11.70
N ALA A 83 -3.76 8.86 -12.10
CA ALA A 83 -2.82 7.79 -11.75
C ALA A 83 -2.68 7.61 -10.23
N ARG A 84 -2.59 8.72 -9.47
CA ARG A 84 -2.52 8.66 -7.98
C ARG A 84 -3.81 8.13 -7.36
N MET A 85 -4.97 8.46 -7.93
CA MET A 85 -6.26 7.94 -7.46
C MET A 85 -6.39 6.45 -7.77
N GLU A 86 -5.98 6.01 -8.96
CA GLU A 86 -5.95 4.61 -9.35
C GLU A 86 -5.01 3.79 -8.46
N GLU A 87 -3.79 4.28 -8.18
CA GLU A 87 -2.86 3.61 -7.27
C GLU A 87 -3.45 3.44 -5.86
N ARG A 88 -4.11 4.49 -5.35
CA ARG A 88 -4.81 4.43 -4.04
C ARG A 88 -5.94 3.42 -4.05
N LEU A 89 -6.71 3.35 -5.13
CA LEU A 89 -7.80 2.39 -5.29
C LEU A 89 -7.27 0.95 -5.35
N LEU A 90 -6.21 0.70 -6.11
CA LEU A 90 -5.56 -0.61 -6.17
C LEU A 90 -5.06 -1.06 -4.80
N GLY A 91 -4.41 -0.16 -4.05
CA GLY A 91 -3.98 -0.45 -2.68
C GLY A 91 -5.15 -0.72 -1.73
N ALA A 92 -6.28 -0.02 -1.88
CA ALA A 92 -7.48 -0.27 -1.09
C ALA A 92 -8.10 -1.64 -1.41
N ARG A 93 -8.23 -2.00 -2.69
CA ARG A 93 -8.73 -3.31 -3.11
C ARG A 93 -7.84 -4.45 -2.63
N PHE A 94 -6.51 -4.31 -2.73
CA PHE A 94 -5.59 -5.30 -2.17
C PHE A 94 -5.80 -5.51 -0.66
N ARG A 95 -5.90 -4.42 0.12
CA ARG A 95 -6.13 -4.53 1.57
C ARG A 95 -7.46 -5.21 1.89
N TYR A 96 -8.51 -4.90 1.14
CA TYR A 96 -9.82 -5.53 1.29
C TYR A 96 -9.75 -7.03 0.98
N LEU A 97 -9.17 -7.41 -0.17
CA LEU A 97 -8.98 -8.82 -0.53
C LEU A 97 -8.15 -9.56 0.52
N ASN A 98 -7.03 -8.99 0.93
CA ASN A 98 -6.18 -9.56 1.96
C ASN A 98 -6.95 -9.80 3.26
N GLN A 99 -7.78 -8.84 3.69
CA GLN A 99 -8.64 -9.04 4.86
C GLN A 99 -9.60 -10.22 4.67
N GLN A 100 -10.31 -10.29 3.53
CA GLN A 100 -11.22 -11.41 3.24
C GLN A 100 -10.49 -12.77 3.31
N LEU A 101 -9.27 -12.84 2.78
CA LEU A 101 -8.46 -14.06 2.81
C LEU A 101 -7.97 -14.44 4.22
N TYR A 102 -7.80 -13.48 5.13
CA TYR A 102 -7.42 -13.74 6.53
C TYR A 102 -8.61 -14.07 7.44
N THR A 103 -9.81 -13.58 7.11
CA THR A 103 -11.00 -13.74 7.97
C THR A 103 -11.98 -14.79 7.47
N GLY A 104 -11.89 -15.20 6.21
CA GLY A 104 -12.71 -16.26 5.62
C GLY A 104 -12.05 -17.63 5.70
N SER A 105 -12.84 -18.67 5.42
CA SER A 105 -12.31 -20.02 5.23
C SER A 105 -11.60 -20.17 3.87
N SER A 106 -10.82 -21.23 3.69
CA SER A 106 -10.23 -21.56 2.38
C SER A 106 -11.28 -21.79 1.30
N ARG A 107 -12.44 -22.36 1.67
CA ARG A 107 -13.62 -22.49 0.79
C ARG A 107 -14.19 -21.13 0.37
N ASP A 108 -14.17 -20.14 1.27
CA ASP A 108 -14.57 -18.76 0.93
C ASP A 108 -13.60 -18.12 -0.05
N ALA A 109 -12.29 -18.28 0.18
CA ALA A 109 -11.26 -17.81 -0.75
C ALA A 109 -11.40 -18.46 -2.14
N ALA A 110 -11.63 -19.78 -2.18
CA ALA A 110 -11.87 -20.51 -3.43
C ALA A 110 -13.13 -20.00 -4.16
N ARG A 111 -14.22 -19.75 -3.44
CA ARG A 111 -15.44 -19.15 -4.02
C ARG A 111 -15.18 -17.75 -4.55
N LEU A 112 -14.47 -16.92 -3.79
CA LEU A 112 -14.12 -15.54 -4.17
C LEU A 112 -13.34 -15.53 -5.49
N PHE A 113 -12.30 -16.35 -5.62
CA PHE A 113 -11.48 -16.36 -6.83
C PHE A 113 -12.15 -17.05 -8.03
N ARG A 114 -13.09 -17.97 -7.81
CA ARG A 114 -13.92 -18.50 -8.89
C ARG A 114 -14.92 -17.47 -9.40
N ALA A 115 -15.52 -16.69 -8.50
CA ALA A 115 -16.50 -15.66 -8.85
C ALA A 115 -15.84 -14.44 -9.52
N ASP A 116 -14.65 -14.05 -9.07
CA ASP A 116 -13.84 -12.98 -9.66
C ASP A 116 -12.39 -13.46 -9.89
N PRO A 117 -12.10 -14.03 -11.09
CA PRO A 117 -10.74 -14.44 -11.44
C PRO A 117 -9.73 -13.28 -11.45
N ALA A 118 -10.18 -12.05 -11.71
CA ALA A 118 -9.30 -10.88 -11.69
C ALA A 118 -8.87 -10.50 -10.27
N ALA A 119 -9.66 -10.86 -9.24
CA ALA A 119 -9.30 -10.64 -7.84
C ALA A 119 -8.00 -11.35 -7.47
N PHE A 120 -7.74 -12.54 -8.02
CA PHE A 120 -6.50 -13.28 -7.74
C PHE A 120 -5.27 -12.53 -8.26
N HIS A 121 -5.32 -12.05 -9.51
CA HIS A 121 -4.24 -11.23 -10.08
C HIS A 121 -4.06 -9.89 -9.33
N LEU A 122 -5.17 -9.27 -8.91
CA LEU A 122 -5.13 -8.04 -8.12
C LEU A 122 -4.48 -8.26 -6.76
N TYR A 123 -4.81 -9.37 -6.10
CA TYR A 123 -4.18 -9.80 -4.86
C TYR A 123 -2.67 -9.98 -5.04
N HIS A 124 -2.25 -10.77 -6.02
CA HIS A 124 -0.81 -11.01 -6.28
C HIS A 124 -0.05 -9.74 -6.67
N ARG A 125 -0.66 -8.84 -7.48
CA ARG A 125 -0.05 -7.54 -7.82
C ARG A 125 0.17 -6.70 -6.56
N GLY A 126 -0.83 -6.64 -5.67
CA GLY A 126 -0.72 -5.91 -4.41
C GLY A 126 0.32 -6.54 -3.48
N PHE A 127 0.34 -7.87 -3.37
CA PHE A 127 1.30 -8.63 -2.59
C PHE A 127 2.74 -8.36 -3.05
N GLU A 128 3.01 -8.46 -4.35
CA GLU A 128 4.33 -8.20 -4.92
C GLU A 128 4.79 -6.75 -4.67
N GLN A 129 3.88 -5.77 -4.76
CA GLN A 129 4.19 -4.39 -4.39
C GLN A 129 4.57 -4.23 -2.91
N GLN A 130 3.97 -5.00 -2.00
CA GLN A 130 4.36 -5.00 -0.59
C GLN A 130 5.72 -5.66 -0.38
N VAL A 131 5.91 -6.85 -0.95
CA VAL A 131 7.12 -7.67 -0.78
C VAL A 131 8.37 -6.96 -1.30
N ARG A 132 8.27 -6.15 -2.36
CA ARG A 132 9.38 -5.33 -2.88
C ARG A 132 9.96 -4.34 -1.88
N ARG A 133 9.21 -3.97 -0.85
CA ARG A 133 9.64 -3.03 0.20
C ARG A 133 10.33 -3.74 1.36
N TRP A 134 10.28 -5.07 1.41
CA TRP A 134 10.85 -5.83 2.51
C TRP A 134 12.36 -5.96 2.31
N PRO A 135 13.15 -5.87 3.41
CA PRO A 135 14.61 -5.99 3.32
C PRO A 135 15.07 -7.37 2.85
N GLU A 136 14.29 -8.42 3.12
CA GLU A 136 14.50 -9.77 2.61
C GLU A 136 13.15 -10.43 2.30
N ARG A 137 13.03 -11.08 1.14
CA ARG A 137 11.86 -11.89 0.78
C ARG A 137 11.96 -13.26 1.47
N PRO A 138 10.94 -13.74 2.19
CA PRO A 138 11.00 -15.04 2.88
C PRO A 138 11.39 -16.21 1.96
N VAL A 139 10.85 -16.24 0.74
CA VAL A 139 11.19 -17.27 -0.27
C VAL A 139 12.69 -17.30 -0.57
N ALA A 140 13.38 -16.16 -0.58
CA ALA A 140 14.82 -16.11 -0.85
C ALA A 140 15.62 -16.79 0.28
N ARG A 141 15.19 -16.65 1.53
CA ARG A 141 15.78 -17.34 2.67
C ARG A 141 15.56 -18.85 2.59
N ILE A 142 14.36 -19.29 2.18
CA ILE A 142 14.03 -20.72 1.97
C ILE A 142 14.87 -21.30 0.82
N VAL A 143 15.04 -20.58 -0.29
CA VAL A 143 15.92 -20.99 -1.40
C VAL A 143 17.36 -21.20 -0.91
N ARG A 144 17.91 -20.25 -0.13
CA ARG A 144 19.27 -20.39 0.45
C ARG A 144 19.37 -21.57 1.41
N TYR A 145 18.29 -21.88 2.13
CA TYR A 145 18.21 -23.03 3.02
C TYR A 145 18.23 -24.36 2.23
N LEU A 146 17.44 -24.47 1.16
CA LEU A 146 17.35 -25.68 0.34
C LEU A 146 18.60 -25.92 -0.50
N ARG A 147 19.24 -24.87 -1.04
CA ARG A 147 20.49 -25.00 -1.82
C ARG A 147 21.67 -25.60 -1.05
N ARG A 148 21.60 -25.61 0.29
CA ARG A 148 22.61 -26.22 1.17
C ARG A 148 22.26 -27.66 1.58
N ARG A 149 21.26 -28.25 0.96
CA ARG A 149 20.75 -29.60 1.25
C ARG A 149 20.73 -30.44 -0.02
N PRO A 150 20.65 -31.79 0.10
CA PRO A 150 20.55 -32.66 -1.05
C PRO A 150 19.37 -32.29 -1.94
N ALA A 151 19.60 -32.25 -3.25
CA ALA A 151 18.56 -31.99 -4.25
C ALA A 151 17.53 -33.13 -4.33
N SER A 152 17.84 -34.30 -3.75
CA SER A 152 16.92 -35.44 -3.63
C SER A 152 15.76 -35.21 -2.66
N LEU A 153 15.84 -34.19 -1.80
CA LEU A 153 14.70 -33.83 -0.94
C LEU A 153 13.54 -33.35 -1.81
N VAL A 154 12.37 -33.96 -1.61
CA VAL A 154 11.11 -33.54 -2.21
C VAL A 154 10.51 -32.44 -1.32
N VAL A 155 10.02 -31.38 -1.95
CA VAL A 155 9.45 -30.20 -1.28
C VAL A 155 8.00 -30.02 -1.71
N ALA A 156 7.13 -29.68 -0.79
CA ALA A 156 5.79 -29.20 -1.08
C ALA A 156 5.70 -27.71 -0.74
N ASP A 157 5.23 -26.90 -1.68
CA ASP A 157 5.06 -25.45 -1.57
C ASP A 157 3.57 -25.12 -1.56
N PHE A 158 3.02 -24.88 -0.37
CA PHE A 158 1.61 -24.58 -0.13
C PHE A 158 1.39 -23.06 -0.20
N GLY A 159 0.57 -22.61 -1.16
CA GLY A 159 0.43 -21.19 -1.48
C GLY A 159 1.57 -20.71 -2.37
N CYS A 160 1.92 -21.54 -3.37
CA CYS A 160 3.11 -21.36 -4.19
C CYS A 160 3.08 -20.14 -5.13
N GLY A 161 1.91 -19.54 -5.39
CA GLY A 161 1.75 -18.40 -6.26
C GLY A 161 2.35 -18.62 -7.65
N ASP A 162 3.40 -17.86 -7.97
CA ASP A 162 4.12 -17.92 -9.26
C ASP A 162 5.19 -19.02 -9.33
N CYS A 163 5.25 -19.89 -8.31
CA CYS A 163 6.21 -20.98 -8.18
C CYS A 163 7.67 -20.50 -8.15
N THR A 164 7.94 -19.29 -7.62
CA THR A 164 9.31 -18.77 -7.44
C THR A 164 10.24 -19.77 -6.73
N LEU A 165 9.74 -20.53 -5.75
CA LEU A 165 10.56 -21.52 -5.04
C LEU A 165 11.03 -22.63 -5.99
N ALA A 166 10.09 -23.23 -6.72
CA ALA A 166 10.36 -24.32 -7.65
C ALA A 166 11.28 -23.93 -8.80
N THR A 167 11.25 -22.68 -9.24
CA THR A 167 12.16 -22.17 -10.29
C THR A 167 13.54 -21.83 -9.76
N SER A 168 13.71 -21.71 -8.44
CA SER A 168 14.94 -21.23 -7.81
C SER A 168 15.84 -22.35 -7.22
N VAL A 169 15.36 -23.59 -7.17
CA VAL A 169 16.06 -24.75 -6.59
C VAL A 169 16.10 -25.94 -7.54
N LYS A 170 17.00 -26.89 -7.29
CA LYS A 170 17.12 -28.14 -8.07
C LYS A 170 16.21 -29.26 -7.55
N ASN A 171 15.62 -29.09 -6.37
CA ASN A 171 14.72 -30.05 -5.76
C ASN A 171 13.48 -30.29 -6.62
N HIS A 172 12.88 -31.47 -6.50
CA HIS A 172 11.52 -31.68 -6.97
C HIS A 172 10.57 -30.94 -6.02
N VAL A 173 9.84 -29.96 -6.55
CA VAL A 173 8.91 -29.12 -5.78
C VAL A 173 7.50 -29.31 -6.31
N HIS A 174 6.60 -29.81 -5.47
CA HIS A 174 5.16 -29.82 -5.72
C HIS A 174 4.60 -28.44 -5.36
N CYS A 175 3.91 -27.82 -6.30
CA CYS A 175 3.39 -26.46 -6.16
C CYS A 175 1.86 -26.52 -6.01
N PHE A 176 1.34 -26.03 -4.90
CA PHE A 176 -0.08 -26.08 -4.57
C PHE A 176 -0.63 -24.65 -4.37
N ASP A 177 -1.75 -24.34 -5.01
CA ASP A 177 -2.45 -23.05 -4.83
C ASP A 177 -3.94 -23.17 -5.20
N LEU A 178 -4.74 -22.16 -4.84
CA LEU A 178 -6.14 -22.07 -5.21
C LEU A 178 -6.35 -21.70 -6.68
N VAL A 179 -5.39 -20.99 -7.28
CA VAL A 179 -5.47 -20.53 -8.68
C VAL A 179 -4.10 -20.70 -9.37
N PRO A 180 -4.05 -21.24 -10.59
CA PRO A 180 -2.78 -21.49 -11.27
C PRO A 180 -2.26 -20.24 -11.99
N LEU A 181 -1.15 -19.65 -11.50
CA LEU A 181 -0.40 -18.62 -12.27
C LEU A 181 0.56 -19.22 -13.29
N THR A 182 0.94 -20.47 -13.10
CA THR A 182 1.84 -21.19 -14.00
C THR A 182 1.33 -22.63 -14.20
N PRO A 183 1.72 -23.32 -15.29
CA PRO A 183 1.37 -24.72 -15.50
C PRO A 183 1.91 -25.69 -14.45
N ARG A 184 2.80 -25.24 -13.55
CA ARG A 184 3.38 -26.06 -12.48
C ARG A 184 2.44 -26.17 -11.26
N VAL A 185 1.47 -25.27 -11.14
CA VAL A 185 0.56 -25.23 -10.00
C VAL A 185 -0.45 -26.37 -10.11
N THR A 186 -0.50 -27.20 -9.08
CA THR A 186 -1.60 -28.11 -8.80
C THR A 186 -2.68 -27.33 -8.05
N VAL A 187 -3.86 -27.21 -8.66
CA VAL A 187 -4.97 -26.44 -8.08
C VAL A 187 -5.64 -27.26 -6.99
N CYS A 188 -5.67 -26.74 -5.77
CA CYS A 188 -6.27 -27.43 -4.63
C CYS A 188 -6.62 -26.46 -3.49
N ASP A 189 -7.58 -26.86 -2.65
CA ASP A 189 -7.77 -26.25 -1.33
C ASP A 189 -6.76 -26.87 -0.37
N MET A 190 -5.78 -26.10 0.10
CA MET A 190 -4.70 -26.57 0.97
C MET A 190 -5.19 -27.16 2.31
N ALA A 191 -6.43 -26.89 2.72
CA ALA A 191 -7.02 -27.54 3.88
C ALA A 191 -7.43 -29.01 3.64
N GLU A 192 -7.43 -29.45 2.39
CA GLU A 192 -7.91 -30.77 1.93
C GLU A 192 -6.81 -31.53 1.15
N VAL A 193 -5.52 -31.16 1.34
CA VAL A 193 -4.34 -31.74 0.64
C VAL A 193 -3.54 -32.65 1.56
#